data_AF-A0A1F6N1A4-F1
#
_entry.id   AF-A0A1F6N1A4-F1
#
_cell.length_a   1.000
_cell.length_b   1.000
_cell.length_c   1.000
_cell.angle_alpha   90.00
_cell.angle_beta   90.00
_cell.angle_gamma   90.00
#
_symmetry.space_group_name_H-M   'P 1'
#
loop_
_entity.id
_entity.type
_entity.pdbx_description
1 polymer ?
#
loop_
_entity_poly.entity_id
_entity_poly.type
_entity_poly.pdbx_seq_one_letter_code
_entity_poly.pdbx_strand_id
1 'polypeptide(L)'
;MENESNGNNSWLQDNIMSILVFFCFILIILVGFFSYIVSDLKASIAGDKTTDINKIETGTNIPLDQPDQKIAPVETVNPGPQVQVNSSDPGVEQIVKKVFKHVFLPSGEVQIQTITNADELRKINPLFYQFAKSGDHILVYKDRAILYDPVADLVLDIIHIANK
;
A
#
# COMPACT_ATOMS: atom_id res chain seq x y z
N MET A 1 57.56 39.73 18.30
CA MET A 1 56.10 39.67 18.49
C MET A 1 55.60 38.54 17.62
N GLU A 2 55.71 37.30 18.11
CA GLU A 2 55.15 36.13 17.45
C GLU A 2 54.41 35.39 18.55
N ASN A 3 53.09 35.43 18.51
CA ASN A 3 52.27 34.59 19.36
C ASN A 3 51.24 33.90 18.47
N GLU A 4 51.64 32.69 18.10
CA GLU A 4 50.85 31.48 17.89
C GLU A 4 49.35 31.65 17.62
N SER A 5 49.00 31.51 16.34
CA SER A 5 47.67 31.14 15.88
C SER A 5 47.72 29.73 15.31
N ASN A 6 47.47 28.69 16.11
CA ASN A 6 47.16 27.34 15.57
C ASN A 6 46.55 26.37 16.61
N GLY A 7 45.59 26.82 17.41
CA GLY A 7 44.96 25.99 18.45
C GLY A 7 43.57 25.41 18.15
N ASN A 8 42.93 25.74 17.01
CA ASN A 8 41.47 25.62 16.92
C ASN A 8 40.94 24.49 16.00
N ASN A 9 41.82 23.73 15.35
CA ASN A 9 41.41 22.82 14.26
C ASN A 9 41.39 21.34 14.67
N SER A 10 42.07 20.97 15.76
CA SER A 10 42.25 19.57 16.19
C SER A 10 40.94 18.92 16.67
N TRP A 11 40.16 19.61 17.51
CA TRP A 11 38.91 19.08 18.05
C TRP A 11 37.84 18.84 16.98
N LEU A 12 37.81 19.68 15.93
CA LEU A 12 36.88 19.51 14.82
C LEU A 12 37.29 18.34 13.91
N GLN A 13 38.59 18.11 13.69
CA GLN A 13 39.04 17.00 12.84
C GLN A 13 38.73 15.62 13.43
N ASP A 14 38.85 15.43 14.74
CA ASP A 14 38.57 14.14 15.38
C ASP A 14 37.08 13.77 15.32
N ASN A 15 36.20 14.76 15.49
CA ASN A 15 34.76 14.57 15.35
C ASN A 15 34.35 14.31 13.89
N ILE A 16 34.99 14.97 12.92
CA ILE A 16 34.72 14.76 11.50
C ILE A 16 35.14 13.35 11.06
N MET A 17 36.30 12.86 11.51
CA MET A 17 36.75 11.49 11.20
C MET A 17 35.83 10.44 11.83
N SER A 18 35.39 10.64 13.06
CA SER A 18 34.40 9.78 13.72
C SER A 18 33.07 9.75 12.93
N ILE A 19 32.54 10.92 12.58
CA ILE A 19 31.31 11.06 11.78
C ILE A 19 31.46 10.38 10.40
N LEU A 20 32.60 10.56 9.73
CA LEU A 20 32.89 9.92 8.43
C LEU A 20 32.88 8.39 8.54
N VAL A 21 33.48 7.84 9.60
CA VAL A 21 33.48 6.39 9.86
C VAL A 21 32.06 5.88 10.11
N PHE A 22 31.24 6.60 10.89
CA PHE A 22 29.83 6.26 11.10
C PHE A 22 29.04 6.26 9.78
N PHE A 23 29.22 7.26 8.92
CA PHE A 23 28.59 7.30 7.60
C PHE A 23 29.05 6.14 6.71
N CYS A 24 30.33 5.77 6.73
CA CYS A 24 30.83 4.59 6.02
C CYS A 24 30.18 3.29 6.50
N PHE A 25 30.02 3.10 7.81
CA PHE A 25 29.32 1.93 8.36
C PHE A 25 27.85 1.87 7.91
N ILE A 26 27.15 3.01 7.93
CA ILE A 26 25.77 3.11 7.44
C ILE A 26 25.70 2.79 5.94
N LEU A 27 26.64 3.29 5.13
CA LEU A 27 26.72 3.00 3.70
C LEU A 27 26.95 1.51 3.41
N ILE A 28 27.83 0.85 4.17
CA ILE A 28 28.09 -0.59 4.04
C ILE A 28 26.83 -1.39 4.37
N ILE A 29 26.11 -1.02 5.44
CA ILE A 29 24.84 -1.65 5.80
C ILE A 29 23.78 -1.44 4.71
N LEU A 30 23.68 -0.23 4.15
CA LEU A 30 22.75 0.08 3.07
C LEU A 30 23.06 -0.69 1.78
N VAL A 31 24.34 -0.81 1.40
CA VAL A 31 24.76 -1.59 0.22
C VAL A 31 24.46 -3.08 0.43
N GLY A 32 24.77 -3.63 1.62
CA GLY A 32 24.45 -5.02 1.95
C GLY A 32 22.94 -5.30 1.96
N PHE A 33 22.15 -4.38 2.53
CA PHE A 33 20.70 -4.45 2.51
C PHE A 33 20.14 -4.36 1.08
N PHE A 34 20.70 -3.49 0.25
CA PHE A 34 20.32 -3.38 -1.16
C PHE A 34 20.63 -4.66 -1.95
N SER A 35 21.81 -5.27 -1.75
CA SER A 35 22.14 -6.57 -2.35
C SER A 35 21.22 -7.70 -1.89
N TYR A 36 20.77 -7.68 -0.63
CA TYR A 36 19.79 -8.62 -0.10
C TYR A 36 18.42 -8.47 -0.78
N ILE A 37 17.91 -7.25 -0.94
CA ILE A 37 16.62 -6.98 -1.63
C ILE A 37 16.66 -7.42 -3.10
N VAL A 38 17.73 -7.09 -3.83
CA VAL A 38 17.85 -7.42 -5.26
C VAL A 38 17.88 -8.94 -5.49
N SER A 39 18.47 -9.70 -4.57
CA SER A 39 18.52 -11.16 -4.64
C SER A 39 17.13 -11.79 -4.47
N ASP A 40 16.30 -11.23 -3.57
CA ASP A 40 14.93 -11.70 -3.32
C ASP A 40 13.99 -11.34 -4.49
N LEU A 41 14.20 -10.18 -5.14
CA LEU A 41 13.44 -9.76 -6.32
C LEU A 41 13.71 -10.64 -7.56
N LYS A 42 14.96 -11.11 -7.74
CA LYS A 42 15.35 -11.95 -8.89
C LYS A 42 14.71 -13.35 -8.81
N ALA A 43 14.47 -13.87 -7.62
CA ALA A 43 13.79 -15.15 -7.41
C ALA A 43 12.29 -15.09 -7.78
N SER A 44 11.65 -13.93 -7.61
CA SER A 44 10.24 -13.69 -7.96
C SER A 44 9.99 -13.62 -9.48
N ILE A 45 10.94 -13.05 -10.24
CA ILE A 45 10.78 -12.84 -11.69
C ILE A 45 11.10 -14.10 -12.52
N ALA A 46 11.83 -15.07 -11.95
CA ALA A 46 12.23 -16.30 -12.63
C ALA A 46 11.14 -17.40 -12.64
N GLY A 47 10.03 -17.19 -11.95
CA GLY A 47 8.90 -18.12 -11.92
C GLY A 47 7.77 -17.67 -12.85
N ASP A 48 7.46 -18.53 -13.82
CA ASP A 48 6.26 -18.53 -14.66
C ASP A 48 6.31 -17.77 -15.99
N LYS A 49 6.85 -18.45 -17.01
CA LYS A 49 6.38 -18.34 -18.40
C LYS A 49 6.33 -19.71 -19.05
N THR A 50 5.31 -20.49 -18.72
CA THR A 50 4.72 -21.46 -19.67
C THR A 50 3.35 -21.87 -19.17
N THR A 51 2.30 -21.29 -19.73
CA THR A 51 1.04 -22.00 -19.94
C THR A 51 0.41 -21.48 -21.24
N ASP A 52 0.30 -22.40 -22.19
CA ASP A 52 -0.24 -22.23 -23.53
C ASP A 52 -1.64 -21.63 -23.54
N ILE A 53 -1.80 -20.46 -24.17
CA ILE A 53 -3.10 -19.94 -24.61
C ILE A 53 -3.33 -20.34 -26.06
N ASN A 54 -3.60 -21.62 -26.29
CA ASN A 54 -4.24 -22.09 -27.51
C ASN A 54 -5.22 -23.20 -27.14
N LYS A 55 -6.51 -22.83 -27.10
CA LYS A 55 -7.68 -23.62 -27.53
C LYS A 55 -8.92 -23.23 -26.73
N ILE A 56 -9.62 -22.18 -27.18
CA ILE A 56 -11.07 -22.10 -27.01
C ILE A 56 -11.63 -21.83 -28.40
N GLU A 57 -12.36 -22.82 -28.87
CA GLU A 57 -12.85 -22.98 -30.22
C GLU A 57 -13.94 -21.93 -30.52
N THR A 58 -13.77 -21.26 -31.65
CA THR A 58 -14.76 -20.40 -32.29
C THR A 58 -15.98 -21.22 -32.70
N GLY A 59 -17.16 -20.84 -32.22
CA GLY A 59 -18.42 -21.18 -32.89
C GLY A 59 -19.61 -21.36 -31.95
N THR A 60 -20.39 -20.31 -31.73
CA THR A 60 -21.77 -20.21 -32.24
C THR A 60 -22.41 -18.87 -31.85
N ASN A 61 -22.98 -18.23 -32.87
CA ASN A 61 -23.73 -16.97 -32.90
C ASN A 61 -24.96 -17.04 -31.94
N ILE A 62 -25.47 -15.98 -31.30
CA ILE A 62 -26.39 -14.87 -31.74
C ILE A 62 -26.97 -14.32 -30.38
N PRO A 63 -27.54 -13.10 -30.20
CA PRO A 63 -27.51 -11.82 -30.92
C PRO A 63 -27.04 -10.61 -30.06
N LEU A 64 -26.62 -9.56 -30.76
CA LEU A 64 -26.57 -8.18 -30.30
C LEU A 64 -28.01 -7.65 -30.11
N ASP A 65 -28.49 -7.55 -28.87
CA ASP A 65 -29.67 -6.75 -28.51
C ASP A 65 -29.26 -5.74 -27.43
N GLN A 66 -28.85 -4.59 -27.91
CA GLN A 66 -28.55 -3.39 -27.13
C GLN A 66 -29.83 -2.54 -27.14
N PRO A 67 -30.56 -2.36 -26.02
CA PRO A 67 -31.48 -1.26 -25.89
C PRO A 67 -30.70 -0.05 -25.41
N ASP A 68 -30.49 0.91 -26.32
CA ASP A 68 -30.10 2.28 -26.02
C ASP A 68 -30.99 2.86 -24.91
N GLN A 69 -30.42 3.19 -23.76
CA GLN A 69 -31.00 4.18 -22.85
C GLN A 69 -29.93 5.13 -22.29
N LYS A 70 -29.64 6.15 -23.12
CA LYS A 70 -29.76 7.57 -22.80
C LYS A 70 -28.94 8.08 -21.60
N ILE A 71 -27.78 8.63 -21.96
CA ILE A 71 -27.02 9.60 -21.15
C ILE A 71 -27.95 10.79 -20.84
N ALA A 72 -28.14 11.08 -19.55
CA ALA A 72 -28.80 12.28 -19.03
C ALA A 72 -27.90 12.92 -17.95
N PRO A 73 -28.01 14.25 -17.73
CA PRO A 73 -26.87 15.12 -17.46
C PRO A 73 -26.31 15.09 -16.03
N VAL A 74 -25.02 15.44 -15.95
CA VAL A 74 -24.29 15.87 -14.76
C VAL A 74 -25.13 16.83 -13.92
N GLU A 75 -25.44 16.43 -12.68
CA GLU A 75 -25.80 17.35 -11.59
C GLU A 75 -24.73 17.30 -10.50
N THR A 76 -24.19 18.49 -10.23
CA THR A 76 -23.09 18.78 -9.33
C THR A 76 -23.62 19.04 -7.92
N VAL A 77 -23.16 18.28 -6.92
CA VAL A 77 -23.05 18.75 -5.52
C VAL A 77 -21.74 18.21 -4.92
N ASN A 78 -20.83 19.12 -4.56
CA ASN A 78 -19.50 18.91 -3.94
C ASN A 78 -19.59 19.38 -2.45
N PRO A 79 -18.62 19.14 -1.53
CA PRO A 79 -17.48 18.21 -1.50
C PRO A 79 -17.35 17.42 -0.16
N GLY A 80 -17.10 16.11 -0.22
CA GLY A 80 -16.56 15.31 0.91
C GLY A 80 -15.22 14.68 0.50
N PRO A 81 -14.35 14.23 1.42
CA PRO A 81 -13.03 13.69 1.09
C PRO A 81 -13.14 12.66 -0.03
N GLN A 82 -12.40 12.92 -1.11
CA GLN A 82 -12.54 12.24 -2.40
C GLN A 82 -12.26 10.75 -2.26
N VAL A 83 -13.30 9.94 -2.46
CA VAL A 83 -13.25 8.47 -2.52
C VAL A 83 -12.96 8.09 -3.97
N GLN A 84 -11.72 7.69 -4.27
CA GLN A 84 -11.39 7.08 -5.57
C GLN A 84 -11.45 5.57 -5.44
N VAL A 85 -12.42 4.96 -6.11
CA VAL A 85 -12.65 3.51 -6.16
C VAL A 85 -12.46 3.05 -7.61
N ASN A 86 -11.34 2.38 -7.87
CA ASN A 86 -11.12 1.66 -9.11
C ASN A 86 -10.68 0.23 -8.74
N SER A 87 -11.62 -0.72 -8.77
CA SER A 87 -11.44 -2.15 -8.44
C SER A 87 -10.53 -2.93 -9.42
N SER A 88 -9.90 -2.22 -10.37
CA SER A 88 -9.09 -2.78 -11.47
C SER A 88 -7.64 -2.30 -11.46
N ASP A 89 -7.21 -1.58 -10.41
CA ASP A 89 -5.83 -1.12 -10.27
C ASP A 89 -4.95 -2.28 -9.78
N PRO A 90 -3.80 -2.58 -10.42
CA PRO A 90 -2.86 -3.60 -9.94
C PRO A 90 -2.42 -3.42 -8.48
N GLY A 91 -2.54 -2.22 -7.90
CA GLY A 91 -2.33 -1.98 -6.46
C GLY A 91 -3.36 -2.66 -5.56
N VAL A 92 -4.62 -2.77 -6.00
CA VAL A 92 -5.71 -3.37 -5.22
C VAL A 92 -5.50 -4.86 -5.02
N GLU A 93 -5.14 -5.58 -6.10
CA GLU A 93 -4.92 -7.03 -6.04
C GLU A 93 -3.79 -7.39 -5.07
N GLN A 94 -2.72 -6.59 -5.05
CA GLN A 94 -1.60 -6.81 -4.14
C GLN A 94 -2.00 -6.64 -2.67
N ILE A 95 -2.81 -5.61 -2.35
CA ILE A 95 -3.31 -5.39 -0.99
C ILE A 95 -4.21 -6.56 -0.58
N VAL A 96 -5.17 -6.94 -1.41
CA VAL A 96 -6.06 -8.09 -1.15
C VAL A 96 -5.27 -9.37 -0.89
N LYS A 97 -4.25 -9.64 -1.71
CA LYS A 97 -3.39 -10.82 -1.54
C LYS A 97 -2.61 -10.80 -0.23
N LYS A 98 -2.16 -9.63 0.24
CA LYS A 98 -1.50 -9.50 1.54
C LYS A 98 -2.48 -9.76 2.68
N VAL A 99 -3.64 -9.11 2.67
CA VAL A 99 -4.67 -9.29 3.72
C VAL A 99 -5.13 -10.75 3.79
N PHE A 100 -5.29 -11.42 2.65
CA PHE A 100 -5.71 -12.83 2.58
C PHE A 100 -4.76 -13.80 3.31
N LYS A 101 -3.47 -13.45 3.45
CA LYS A 101 -2.51 -14.28 4.21
C LYS A 101 -2.81 -14.32 5.69
N HIS A 102 -3.47 -13.30 6.22
CA HIS A 102 -3.73 -13.13 7.63
C HIS A 102 -5.15 -13.54 8.02
N VAL A 103 -6.11 -13.36 7.10
CA VAL A 103 -7.54 -13.59 7.36
C VAL A 103 -8.29 -14.10 6.14
N PHE A 104 -9.33 -14.92 6.37
CA PHE A 104 -10.23 -15.34 5.30
C PHE A 104 -11.15 -14.19 4.86
N LEU A 105 -10.95 -13.75 3.61
CA LEU A 105 -11.71 -12.67 3.01
C LEU A 105 -13.09 -13.13 2.51
N PRO A 106 -14.13 -12.27 2.55
CA PRO A 106 -15.38 -12.55 1.87
C PRO A 106 -15.18 -12.66 0.36
N SER A 107 -16.05 -13.41 -0.29
CA SER A 107 -16.20 -13.36 -1.74
C SER A 107 -16.99 -12.11 -2.16
N GLY A 108 -16.64 -11.53 -3.31
CA GLY A 108 -17.39 -10.45 -3.94
C GLY A 108 -16.56 -9.21 -4.19
N GLU A 109 -17.24 -8.11 -4.44
CA GLU A 109 -16.60 -6.81 -4.68
C GLU A 109 -16.02 -6.25 -3.37
N VAL A 110 -14.80 -5.72 -3.47
CA VAL A 110 -14.09 -5.06 -2.38
C VAL A 110 -13.78 -3.63 -2.77
N GLN A 111 -14.01 -2.71 -1.84
CA GLN A 111 -13.60 -1.32 -1.97
C GLN A 111 -12.45 -1.07 -1.00
N ILE A 112 -11.34 -0.55 -1.51
CA ILE A 112 -10.17 -0.20 -0.69
C ILE A 112 -10.13 1.30 -0.52
N GLN A 113 -10.02 1.77 0.73
CA GLN A 113 -9.89 3.17 1.07
C GLN A 113 -8.61 3.39 1.87
N THR A 114 -7.88 4.47 1.60
CA THR A 114 -6.70 4.84 2.38
C THR A 114 -7.07 5.87 3.43
N ILE A 115 -6.66 5.63 4.68
CA ILE A 115 -6.88 6.55 5.78
C ILE A 115 -5.98 7.76 5.61
N THR A 116 -6.57 8.95 5.49
CA THR A 116 -5.84 10.21 5.43
C THR A 116 -5.65 10.82 6.81
N ASN A 117 -6.65 10.75 7.68
CA ASN A 117 -6.63 11.27 9.04
C ASN A 117 -7.26 10.28 10.02
N ALA A 118 -6.42 9.51 10.71
CA ALA A 118 -6.89 8.51 11.67
C ALA A 118 -7.49 9.12 12.96
N ASP A 119 -7.08 10.33 13.35
CA ASP A 119 -7.57 10.99 14.56
C ASP A 119 -9.05 11.38 14.44
N GLU A 120 -9.47 11.82 13.25
CA GLU A 120 -10.88 12.11 12.97
C GLU A 120 -11.73 10.85 12.93
N LEU A 121 -11.24 9.79 12.29
CA LEU A 121 -11.95 8.51 12.23
C LEU A 121 -12.11 7.87 13.62
N ARG A 122 -11.10 7.99 14.49
CA ARG A 122 -11.21 7.54 15.90
C ARG A 122 -12.30 8.25 16.68
N LYS A 123 -12.66 9.50 16.35
CA LYS A 123 -13.80 10.17 17.00
C LYS A 123 -15.14 9.56 16.61
N ILE A 124 -15.22 8.98 15.41
CA ILE A 124 -16.44 8.36 14.88
C ILE A 124 -16.59 6.93 15.42
N ASN A 125 -15.52 6.13 15.35
CA ASN A 125 -15.51 4.76 15.86
C ASN A 125 -14.18 4.46 16.58
N PRO A 126 -14.08 4.76 17.89
CA PRO A 126 -12.81 4.69 18.61
C PRO A 126 -12.27 3.27 18.76
N LEU A 127 -13.13 2.25 18.74
CA LEU A 127 -12.72 0.85 18.84
C LEU A 127 -12.09 0.39 17.53
N PHE A 128 -12.82 0.53 16.41
CA PHE A 128 -12.34 0.06 15.11
C PHE A 128 -11.06 0.76 14.65
N TYR A 129 -10.92 2.06 14.96
CA TYR A 129 -9.77 2.85 14.56
C TYR A 129 -8.69 2.99 15.65
N GLN A 130 -8.76 2.23 16.74
CA GLN A 130 -7.88 2.37 17.92
C GLN A 130 -6.39 2.42 17.55
N PHE A 131 -5.99 1.55 16.61
CA PHE A 131 -4.59 1.41 16.16
C PHE A 131 -4.34 1.99 14.77
N ALA A 132 -5.35 2.62 14.16
CA ALA A 132 -5.24 3.17 12.82
C ALA A 132 -4.27 4.36 12.76
N LYS A 133 -3.51 4.46 11.68
CA LYS A 133 -2.67 5.61 11.31
C LYS A 133 -2.95 6.05 9.87
N SER A 134 -2.51 7.26 9.54
CA SER A 134 -2.57 7.74 8.16
C SER A 134 -1.73 6.85 7.25
N GLY A 135 -2.29 6.46 6.11
CA GLY A 135 -1.69 5.52 5.16
C GLY A 135 -2.18 4.08 5.31
N ASP A 136 -2.89 3.73 6.39
CA ASP A 136 -3.53 2.43 6.51
C ASP A 136 -4.68 2.27 5.51
N HIS A 137 -5.03 1.03 5.20
CA HIS A 137 -6.12 0.71 4.29
C HIS A 137 -7.32 0.10 5.01
N ILE A 138 -8.51 0.46 4.54
CA ILE A 138 -9.77 -0.16 4.93
C ILE A 138 -10.29 -0.93 3.71
N LEU A 139 -10.46 -2.24 3.85
CA LEU A 139 -11.10 -3.07 2.86
C LEU A 139 -12.56 -3.23 3.28
N VAL A 140 -13.47 -2.71 2.47
CA VAL A 140 -14.92 -2.76 2.70
C VAL A 140 -15.55 -3.76 1.75
N TYR A 141 -16.18 -4.75 2.35
CA TYR A 141 -17.02 -5.75 1.70
C TYR A 141 -18.49 -5.51 2.06
N LYS A 142 -19.39 -6.26 1.42
CA LYS A 142 -20.83 -6.18 1.67
C LYS A 142 -21.23 -6.42 3.15
N ASP A 143 -20.52 -7.30 3.85
CA ASP A 143 -20.84 -7.75 5.20
C ASP A 143 -19.73 -7.49 6.23
N ARG A 144 -18.59 -6.94 5.81
CA ARG A 144 -17.43 -6.71 6.68
C ARG A 144 -16.61 -5.49 6.27
N ALA A 145 -15.98 -4.86 7.25
CA ALA A 145 -14.87 -3.94 7.03
C ALA A 145 -13.62 -4.47 7.75
N ILE A 146 -12.48 -4.38 7.09
CA ILE A 146 -11.18 -4.86 7.58
C ILE A 146 -10.21 -3.69 7.55
N LEU A 147 -9.60 -3.38 8.69
CA LEU A 147 -8.55 -2.39 8.82
C LEU A 147 -7.17 -3.07 8.72
N TYR A 148 -6.30 -2.55 7.87
CA TYR A 148 -5.03 -3.18 7.51
C TYR A 148 -3.89 -2.16 7.40
N ASP A 149 -2.75 -2.48 8.03
CA ASP A 149 -1.50 -1.73 7.93
C ASP A 149 -0.62 -2.31 6.81
N PRO A 150 -0.44 -1.60 5.68
CA PRO A 150 0.35 -2.11 4.56
C PRO A 150 1.86 -2.13 4.80
N VAL A 151 2.36 -1.35 5.76
CA VAL A 151 3.78 -1.24 6.09
C VAL A 151 4.19 -2.38 7.00
N ALA A 152 3.39 -2.65 8.02
CA ALA A 152 3.65 -3.74 8.96
C ALA A 152 3.15 -5.11 8.43
N ASP A 153 2.31 -5.13 7.39
CA ASP A 153 1.63 -6.33 6.87
C ASP A 153 0.79 -7.00 7.97
N LEU A 154 -0.08 -6.21 8.60
CA LEU A 154 -0.90 -6.64 9.74
C LEU A 154 -2.36 -6.21 9.56
N VAL A 155 -3.28 -7.12 9.90
CA VAL A 155 -4.70 -6.79 10.09
C VAL A 155 -4.87 -6.23 11.49
N LEU A 156 -5.33 -4.98 11.57
CA LEU A 156 -5.48 -4.26 12.83
C LEU A 156 -6.83 -4.56 13.49
N ASP A 157 -7.91 -4.59 12.70
CA ASP A 157 -9.24 -4.89 13.22
C ASP A 157 -10.21 -5.36 12.11
N ILE A 158 -11.27 -6.07 12.49
CA ILE A 158 -12.31 -6.59 11.60
C ILE A 158 -13.68 -6.41 12.25
N ILE A 159 -14.60 -5.77 11.54
CA ILE A 159 -16.00 -5.62 11.97
C ILE A 159 -16.97 -6.21 10.97
N HIS A 160 -18.08 -6.74 11.47
CA HIS A 160 -19.20 -7.18 10.64
C HIS A 160 -20.20 -6.04 10.46
N ILE A 161 -20.61 -5.80 9.22
CA ILE A 161 -21.61 -4.82 8.84
C ILE A 161 -22.93 -5.57 8.71
N ALA A 162 -23.84 -5.37 9.66
CA ALA A 162 -25.17 -5.93 9.57
C ALA A 162 -25.92 -5.26 8.40
N ASN A 163 -26.16 -6.02 7.32
CA ASN A 163 -27.07 -5.59 6.26
C ASN A 163 -28.49 -5.77 6.80
N LYS A 164 -29.19 -4.65 7.05
CA LYS A 164 -30.59 -4.65 7.48
C LYS A 164 -31.51 -4.69 6.28
#